data_AF-A0A432R636-F1
#
_entry.id   AF-A0A432R636-F1
#
_cell.length_a   1.000
_cell.length_b   1.000
_cell.length_c   1.000
_cell.angle_alpha   90.00
_cell.angle_beta   90.00
_cell.angle_gamma   90.00
#
_symmetry.space_group_name_H-M   'P 1'
#
loop_
_entity.id
_entity.type
_entity.pdbx_description
1 polymer ?
#
loop_
_entity_poly.entity_id
_entity_poly.type
_entity_poly.pdbx_seq_one_letter_code
_entity_poly.pdbx_strand_id
1 'polypeptide(L)'
;MALSFLVDRALSEVLGLLDRLYGEAVQALDAAFSGDGGDRVARHCREAERLRESIVEKGVEYLARFQPVASELRRFVAYIEASYDLFRVSRYALETSRLIARIPGGCRWGFLEEAVLKAREMVDLAYRALRGGDAGLARRVLDLDEAVDRYYLRALDSLSIRESSEH
;
A
#
# COMPACT_ATOMS: atom_id res chain seq x y z
N MET A 1 25.65 -15.70 -19.58
CA MET A 1 26.23 -15.27 -18.29
C MET A 1 26.16 -13.75 -18.13
N ALA A 2 26.65 -12.93 -19.07
CA ALA A 2 26.58 -11.47 -18.97
C ALA A 2 25.15 -10.87 -19.04
N LEU A 3 24.27 -11.38 -19.90
CA LEU A 3 22.90 -10.87 -20.02
C LEU A 3 22.06 -11.11 -18.76
N SER A 4 22.12 -12.32 -18.19
CA SER A 4 21.44 -12.65 -16.92
C SER A 4 21.93 -11.76 -15.77
N PHE A 5 23.23 -11.48 -15.68
CA PHE A 5 23.76 -10.53 -14.69
C PHE A 5 23.19 -9.11 -14.84
N LEU A 6 23.00 -8.64 -16.07
CA LEU A 6 22.38 -7.32 -16.33
C LEU A 6 20.90 -7.30 -15.95
N VAL A 7 20.17 -8.37 -16.24
CA VAL A 7 18.75 -8.50 -15.85
C VAL A 7 18.59 -8.56 -14.32
N ASP A 8 19.44 -9.31 -13.63
CA ASP A 8 19.43 -9.38 -12.16
C ASP A 8 19.73 -8.03 -11.52
N ARG A 9 20.68 -7.26 -12.09
CA ARG A 9 20.97 -5.89 -11.65
C ARG A 9 19.76 -4.97 -11.88
N ALA A 10 19.13 -5.06 -13.04
CA ALA A 10 17.95 -4.27 -13.38
C ALA A 10 16.76 -4.59 -12.46
N LEU A 11 16.51 -5.87 -12.17
CA LEU A 11 15.51 -6.30 -11.19
C LEU A 11 15.81 -5.76 -9.79
N SER A 12 17.07 -5.81 -9.37
CA SER A 12 17.51 -5.29 -8.07
C SER A 12 17.31 -3.78 -7.97
N GLU A 13 17.53 -3.05 -9.06
CA GLU A 13 17.30 -1.61 -9.12
C GLU A 13 15.82 -1.24 -8.99
N VAL A 14 14.94 -1.94 -9.73
CA VAL A 14 13.49 -1.75 -9.61
C VAL A 14 13.00 -2.15 -8.23
N LEU A 15 13.50 -3.25 -7.66
CA LEU A 15 13.16 -3.68 -6.31
C LEU A 15 13.59 -2.65 -5.25
N GLY A 16 14.75 -2.02 -5.40
CA GLY A 16 15.21 -0.97 -4.48
C GLY A 16 14.39 0.33 -4.57
N LEU A 17 13.80 0.64 -5.73
CA LEU A 17 12.80 1.70 -5.85
C LEU A 17 11.49 1.30 -5.18
N LEU A 18 11.07 0.04 -5.36
CA LEU A 18 9.87 -0.50 -4.74
C LEU A 18 9.98 -0.54 -3.21
N ASP A 19 11.15 -0.88 -2.65
CA ASP A 19 11.47 -0.84 -1.21
C ASP A 19 11.24 0.59 -0.65
N ARG A 20 11.69 1.61 -1.38
CA ARG A 20 11.47 3.01 -1.01
C ARG A 20 9.99 3.40 -1.11
N LEU A 21 9.31 2.98 -2.17
CA LEU A 21 7.88 3.27 -2.36
C LEU A 21 7.03 2.64 -1.26
N TYR A 22 7.33 1.41 -0.87
CA TYR A 22 6.70 0.77 0.29
C TYR A 22 6.90 1.59 1.57
N GLY A 23 8.13 2.09 1.81
CA GLY A 23 8.41 2.97 2.93
C GLY A 23 7.55 4.23 2.93
N GLU A 24 7.45 4.93 1.79
CA GLU A 24 6.59 6.12 1.66
C GLU A 24 5.09 5.80 1.85
N ALA A 25 4.61 4.67 1.33
CA ALA A 25 3.22 4.26 1.51
C ALA A 25 2.88 3.96 2.98
N VAL A 26 3.78 3.27 3.69
CA VAL A 26 3.64 3.00 5.13
C VAL A 26 3.68 4.29 5.94
N GLN A 27 4.62 5.19 5.66
CA GLN A 27 4.74 6.47 6.36
C GLN A 27 3.52 7.37 6.11
N ALA A 28 2.95 7.35 4.90
CA ALA A 28 1.70 8.06 4.61
C ALA A 28 0.55 7.51 5.47
N LEU A 29 0.44 6.18 5.57
CA LEU A 29 -0.59 5.52 6.38
C LEU A 29 -0.44 5.88 7.87
N ASP A 30 0.75 5.72 8.44
CA ASP A 30 1.02 6.01 9.85
C ASP A 30 0.77 7.50 10.18
N ALA A 31 1.18 8.42 9.30
CA ALA A 31 0.95 9.85 9.47
C ALA A 31 -0.55 10.21 9.43
N ALA A 32 -1.33 9.58 8.55
CA ALA A 32 -2.76 9.85 8.43
C ALA A 32 -3.54 9.56 9.72
N PHE A 33 -3.10 8.58 10.51
CA PHE A 33 -3.77 8.16 11.75
C PHE A 33 -3.14 8.73 13.02
N SER A 34 -1.92 9.26 12.95
CA SER A 34 -1.28 9.95 14.08
C SER A 34 -1.88 11.34 14.35
N GLY A 35 -2.81 11.81 13.50
CA GLY A 35 -3.32 13.19 13.52
C GLY A 35 -2.29 14.21 13.03
N ASP A 36 -1.15 13.73 12.52
CA ASP A 36 -0.08 14.56 11.99
C ASP A 36 -0.56 15.16 10.67
N GLY A 37 -0.56 16.48 10.57
CA GLY A 37 -1.31 17.25 9.58
C GLY A 37 -1.20 16.75 8.14
N GLY A 38 -2.28 16.96 7.37
CA GLY A 38 -2.40 16.49 5.98
C GLY A 38 -1.22 16.86 5.05
N ASP A 39 -0.41 17.86 5.40
CA ASP A 39 0.82 18.21 4.69
C ASP A 39 1.89 17.10 4.75
N ARG A 40 2.06 16.44 5.90
CA ARG A 40 3.02 15.33 6.04
C ARG A 40 2.60 14.15 5.17
N VAL A 41 1.32 13.78 5.22
CA VAL A 41 0.74 12.73 4.38
C VAL A 41 0.87 13.08 2.90
N ALA A 42 0.59 14.34 2.53
CA ALA A 42 0.72 14.81 1.15
C ALA A 42 2.16 14.73 0.63
N ARG A 43 3.17 15.00 1.49
CA ARG A 43 4.58 14.84 1.13
C ARG A 43 4.91 13.40 0.78
N HIS A 44 4.52 12.44 1.63
CA HIS A 44 4.76 11.01 1.37
C HIS A 44 4.03 10.52 0.11
N CYS A 45 2.78 10.97 -0.11
CA CYS A 45 2.03 10.65 -1.33
C CYS A 45 2.69 11.17 -2.62
N ARG A 46 3.25 12.39 -2.61
CA ARG A 46 3.97 12.94 -3.77
C ARG A 46 5.25 12.16 -4.05
N GLU A 47 5.97 11.74 -3.02
CA GLU A 47 7.19 10.95 -3.20
C GLU A 47 6.86 9.54 -3.70
N ALA A 48 5.78 8.94 -3.20
CA ALA A 48 5.26 7.66 -3.70
C ALA A 48 4.89 7.74 -5.20
N GLU A 49 4.28 8.84 -5.64
CA GLU A 49 3.97 9.07 -7.06
C GLU A 49 5.24 9.09 -7.93
N ARG A 50 6.26 9.87 -7.53
CA ARG A 50 7.55 9.94 -8.25
C ARG A 50 8.27 8.61 -8.32
N LEU A 51 8.29 7.87 -7.21
CA LEU A 51 8.91 6.54 -7.15
C LEU A 51 8.19 5.56 -8.07
N ARG A 52 6.84 5.59 -8.10
CA ARG A 52 6.05 4.80 -9.04
C ARG A 52 6.39 5.14 -10.48
N GLU A 53 6.41 6.42 -10.85
CA GLU A 53 6.78 6.85 -12.20
C GLU A 53 8.17 6.32 -12.59
N SER A 54 9.14 6.43 -11.68
CA SER A 54 10.50 5.91 -11.88
C SER A 54 10.54 4.38 -12.04
N ILE A 55 9.72 3.64 -11.29
CA ILE A 55 9.60 2.17 -11.41
C ILE A 55 9.04 1.78 -12.76
N VAL A 56 7.97 2.46 -13.21
CA VAL A 56 7.33 2.18 -14.49
C VAL A 56 8.28 2.50 -15.64
N GLU A 57 8.93 3.67 -15.61
CA GLU A 57 9.88 4.10 -16.66
C GLU A 57 11.04 3.11 -16.80
N LYS A 58 11.73 2.80 -15.69
CA LYS A 58 12.84 1.83 -15.69
C LYS A 58 12.38 0.43 -16.04
N GLY A 59 11.23 0.01 -15.51
CA GLY A 59 10.65 -1.29 -15.82
C GLY A 59 10.42 -1.45 -17.32
N VAL A 60 9.79 -0.47 -17.97
CA VAL A 60 9.57 -0.47 -19.43
C VAL A 60 10.89 -0.42 -20.19
N GLU A 61 11.85 0.40 -19.77
CA GLU A 61 13.18 0.46 -20.38
C GLU A 61 13.85 -0.93 -20.36
N TYR A 62 13.86 -1.61 -19.21
CA TYR A 62 14.49 -2.91 -19.06
C TYR A 62 13.77 -4.02 -19.81
N LEU A 63 12.44 -3.99 -19.83
CA LEU A 63 11.64 -4.91 -20.64
C LEU A 63 11.98 -4.78 -22.13
N ALA A 64 12.06 -3.53 -22.64
CA ALA A 64 12.40 -3.27 -24.03
C ALA A 64 13.86 -3.63 -24.37
N ARG A 65 14.80 -3.30 -23.47
CA ARG A 65 16.24 -3.45 -23.70
C ARG A 65 16.72 -4.89 -23.57
N PHE A 66 16.26 -5.62 -22.56
CA PHE A 66 16.79 -6.94 -22.24
C PHE A 66 15.87 -8.09 -22.64
N GLN A 67 14.60 -7.80 -22.96
CA GLN A 67 13.60 -8.78 -23.38
C GLN A 67 13.59 -10.04 -22.49
N PRO A 68 13.47 -9.86 -21.15
CA PRO A 68 13.52 -10.97 -20.20
C PRO A 68 12.38 -11.96 -20.47
N VAL A 69 12.58 -13.22 -20.11
CA VAL A 69 11.61 -14.30 -20.37
C VAL A 69 11.18 -15.00 -19.09
N ALA A 70 10.00 -15.64 -19.14
CA ALA A 70 9.45 -16.49 -18.09
C ALA A 70 9.49 -15.83 -16.69
N SER A 71 10.42 -16.25 -15.83
CA SER A 71 10.45 -15.83 -14.42
C SER A 71 10.85 -14.36 -14.22
N GLU A 72 11.80 -13.86 -15.02
CA GLU A 72 12.30 -12.49 -14.91
C GLU A 72 11.23 -11.49 -15.38
N LEU A 73 10.57 -11.81 -16.50
CA LEU A 73 9.44 -11.03 -17.01
C LEU A 73 8.32 -10.93 -15.97
N ARG A 74 7.93 -12.06 -15.37
CA ARG A 74 6.90 -12.07 -14.31
C ARG A 74 7.28 -11.19 -13.12
N ARG A 75 8.55 -11.15 -12.72
CA ARG A 75 9.01 -10.29 -11.61
C ARG A 75 8.92 -8.81 -11.96
N PHE A 76 9.34 -8.40 -13.15
CA PHE A 76 9.19 -7.00 -13.58
C PHE A 76 7.73 -6.56 -13.58
N VAL A 77 6.85 -7.37 -14.17
CA VAL A 77 5.41 -7.07 -14.19
C VAL A 77 4.86 -6.98 -12.77
N ALA A 78 5.19 -7.94 -11.90
CA ALA A 78 4.74 -7.92 -10.50
C ALA A 78 5.23 -6.68 -9.74
N TYR A 79 6.47 -6.23 -9.95
CA TYR A 79 6.99 -5.00 -9.31
C TYR A 79 6.29 -3.74 -9.84
N ILE A 80 6.01 -3.68 -11.14
CA ILE A 80 5.26 -2.57 -11.75
C ILE A 80 3.84 -2.52 -11.19
N GLU A 81 3.13 -3.65 -11.13
CA GLU A 81 1.78 -3.73 -10.58
C GLU A 81 1.75 -3.37 -9.09
N ALA A 82 2.64 -3.95 -8.29
CA ALA A 82 2.76 -3.65 -6.87
C ALA A 82 3.08 -2.17 -6.62
N SER A 83 3.82 -1.51 -7.51
CA SER A 83 4.09 -0.07 -7.39
C SER A 83 2.81 0.77 -7.52
N TYR A 84 1.86 0.34 -8.35
CA TYR A 84 0.57 1.00 -8.46
C TYR A 84 -0.27 0.80 -7.19
N ASP A 85 -0.28 -0.41 -6.63
CA ASP A 85 -1.03 -0.71 -5.42
C ASP A 85 -0.48 0.05 -4.20
N LEU A 86 0.84 0.09 -4.01
CA LEU A 86 1.48 0.87 -2.93
C LEU A 86 1.22 2.37 -3.07
N PHE A 87 1.27 2.90 -4.30
CA PHE A 87 0.89 4.28 -4.54
C PHE A 87 -0.58 4.55 -4.16
N ARG A 88 -1.51 3.64 -4.48
CA ARG A 88 -2.91 3.77 -4.06
C ARG A 88 -3.05 3.80 -2.54
N VAL A 89 -2.30 2.99 -1.80
CA VAL A 89 -2.28 3.04 -0.33
C VAL A 89 -1.92 4.45 0.16
N SER A 90 -0.86 5.08 -0.40
CA SER A 90 -0.49 6.45 -0.02
C SER A 90 -1.57 7.49 -0.34
N ARG A 91 -2.28 7.32 -1.46
CA ARG A 91 -3.38 8.20 -1.85
C ARG A 91 -4.59 8.07 -0.94
N TYR A 92 -4.97 6.84 -0.59
CA TYR A 92 -6.06 6.59 0.34
C TYR A 92 -5.72 7.14 1.73
N ALA A 93 -4.48 7.00 2.19
CA ALA A 93 -4.04 7.64 3.43
C ALA A 93 -4.22 9.17 3.39
N LEU A 94 -3.89 9.82 2.25
CA LEU A 94 -4.11 11.25 2.07
C LEU A 94 -5.60 11.61 2.10
N GLU A 95 -6.45 10.84 1.42
CA GLU A 95 -7.90 11.05 1.43
C GLU A 95 -8.49 10.86 2.83
N THR A 96 -8.08 9.82 3.55
CA THR A 96 -8.47 9.57 4.94
C THR A 96 -8.04 10.71 5.86
N SER A 97 -6.81 11.21 5.74
CA SER A 97 -6.33 12.34 6.57
C SER A 97 -7.17 13.61 6.36
N ARG A 98 -7.57 13.88 5.11
CA ARG A 98 -8.45 15.02 4.76
C ARG A 98 -9.86 14.84 5.33
N LEU A 99 -10.36 13.60 5.38
CA LEU A 99 -11.65 13.30 5.98
C LEU A 99 -11.60 13.47 7.51
N ILE A 100 -10.57 12.94 8.17
CA ILE A 100 -10.36 13.06 9.61
C ILE A 100 -10.31 14.55 10.01
N ALA A 101 -9.59 15.38 9.25
CA ALA A 101 -9.50 16.82 9.52
C ALA A 101 -10.85 17.57 9.44
N ARG A 102 -11.87 17.00 8.79
CA ARG A 102 -13.22 17.57 8.70
C ARG A 102 -14.14 17.11 9.83
N ILE A 103 -13.77 16.05 10.55
CA ILE A 103 -14.59 15.50 11.63
C ILE A 103 -14.31 16.31 12.90
N PRO A 104 -15.36 16.85 13.56
CA PRO A 104 -15.20 17.60 14.81
C PRO A 104 -14.45 16.78 15.87
N GLY A 105 -13.58 17.44 16.64
CA GLY A 105 -12.83 16.79 17.72
C GLY A 105 -13.75 16.11 18.75
N GLY A 106 -13.33 14.96 19.29
CA GLY A 106 -14.07 14.20 20.30
C GLY A 106 -14.75 12.93 19.79
N CYS A 107 -14.67 12.63 18.50
CA CYS A 107 -15.13 11.35 17.95
C CYS A 107 -14.19 10.22 18.40
N ARG A 108 -14.73 9.18 19.07
CA ARG A 108 -13.99 7.94 19.31
C ARG A 108 -14.12 7.05 18.08
N TRP A 109 -12.99 6.66 17.51
CA TRP A 109 -12.95 5.90 16.26
C TRP A 109 -13.27 4.41 16.46
N GLY A 110 -13.25 3.92 17.70
CA GLY A 110 -13.69 2.56 18.05
C GLY A 110 -13.06 1.52 17.13
N PHE A 111 -13.89 0.65 16.55
CA PHE A 111 -13.49 -0.43 15.64
C PHE A 111 -12.67 0.02 14.41
N LEU A 112 -12.67 1.31 14.04
CA LEU A 112 -11.83 1.81 12.95
C LEU A 112 -10.34 1.76 13.33
N GLU A 113 -9.97 1.95 14.60
CA GLU A 113 -8.56 1.92 15.02
C GLU A 113 -7.97 0.53 14.80
N GLU A 114 -8.70 -0.53 15.16
CA GLU A 114 -8.27 -1.91 14.92
C GLU A 114 -8.24 -2.26 13.42
N ALA A 115 -9.23 -1.77 12.65
CA ALA A 115 -9.26 -1.98 11.20
C ALA A 115 -8.04 -1.36 10.50
N VAL A 116 -7.64 -0.17 10.93
CA VAL A 116 -6.46 0.54 10.43
C VAL A 116 -5.17 -0.20 10.75
N LEU A 117 -5.01 -0.66 12.00
CA LEU A 117 -3.84 -1.45 12.40
C LEU A 117 -3.73 -2.74 11.59
N LYS A 118 -4.88 -3.39 11.31
CA LYS A 118 -4.94 -4.58 10.46
C LYS A 118 -4.62 -4.29 9.00
N ALA A 119 -5.14 -3.19 8.43
CA ALA A 119 -4.78 -2.76 7.09
C ALA A 119 -3.27 -2.46 6.96
N ARG A 120 -2.67 -1.82 7.96
CA ARG A 120 -1.22 -1.59 8.02
C ARG A 120 -0.44 -2.91 8.10
N GLU A 121 -0.92 -3.89 8.85
CA GLU A 121 -0.34 -5.24 8.91
C GLU A 121 -0.44 -5.95 7.55
N MET A 122 -1.57 -5.84 6.86
CA MET A 122 -1.79 -6.41 5.52
C MET A 122 -0.80 -5.86 4.50
N VAL A 123 -0.56 -4.55 4.49
CA VAL A 123 0.41 -3.91 3.57
C VAL A 123 1.83 -4.44 3.81
N ASP A 124 2.23 -4.63 5.08
CA ASP A 124 3.55 -5.21 5.41
C ASP A 124 3.68 -6.66 4.97
N LEU A 125 2.69 -7.48 5.28
CA LEU A 125 2.70 -8.90 4.92
C LEU A 125 2.69 -9.08 3.40
N ALA A 126 1.85 -8.33 2.68
CA ALA A 126 1.81 -8.36 1.22
C ALA A 126 3.15 -7.96 0.61
N TYR A 127 3.78 -6.89 1.13
CA TYR A 127 5.07 -6.44 0.63
C TYR A 127 6.19 -7.45 0.90
N ARG A 128 6.24 -8.00 2.11
CA ARG A 128 7.22 -9.03 2.49
C ARG A 128 7.03 -10.32 1.70
N ALA A 129 5.77 -10.70 1.43
CA ALA A 129 5.44 -11.83 0.57
C ALA A 129 5.99 -11.62 -0.85
N LEU A 130 5.76 -10.45 -1.44
CA LEU A 130 6.28 -10.09 -2.76
C LEU A 130 7.81 -10.11 -2.79
N ARG A 131 8.46 -9.45 -1.83
CA ARG A 131 9.92 -9.30 -1.76
C ARG A 131 10.63 -10.64 -1.51
N GLY A 132 10.05 -11.50 -0.67
CA GLY A 132 10.61 -12.81 -0.33
C GLY A 132 10.16 -13.95 -1.25
N GLY A 133 9.17 -13.73 -2.11
CA GLY A 133 8.51 -14.81 -2.86
C GLY A 133 7.76 -15.79 -1.95
N ASP A 134 7.22 -15.31 -0.83
CA ASP A 134 6.63 -16.13 0.23
C ASP A 134 5.10 -16.21 0.08
N ALA A 135 4.62 -17.31 -0.50
CA ALA A 135 3.19 -17.58 -0.66
C ALA A 135 2.45 -17.79 0.67
N GLY A 136 3.14 -18.18 1.74
CA GLY A 136 2.57 -18.34 3.07
C GLY A 136 2.20 -16.99 3.69
N LEU A 137 3.10 -16.00 3.58
CA LEU A 137 2.80 -14.62 3.97
C LEU A 137 1.64 -14.04 3.14
N ALA A 138 1.61 -14.31 1.83
CA ALA A 138 0.49 -13.88 0.98
C ALA A 138 -0.85 -14.51 1.43
N ARG A 139 -0.85 -15.79 1.82
CA ARG A 139 -2.07 -16.46 2.33
C ARG A 139 -2.62 -15.78 3.57
N ARG A 140 -1.74 -15.39 4.49
CA ARG A 140 -2.13 -14.73 5.75
C ARG A 140 -2.81 -13.38 5.54
N VAL A 141 -2.53 -12.68 4.43
CA VAL A 141 -3.23 -11.43 4.10
C VAL A 141 -4.73 -11.67 3.92
N LEU A 142 -5.12 -12.82 3.35
CA LEU A 142 -6.53 -13.17 3.15
C LEU A 142 -7.29 -13.33 4.47
N ASP A 143 -6.65 -13.91 5.49
CA ASP A 143 -7.27 -14.06 6.81
C ASP A 143 -7.48 -12.71 7.51
N LEU A 144 -6.57 -11.75 7.27
CA LEU A 144 -6.69 -10.39 7.80
C LEU A 144 -7.76 -9.58 7.07
N ASP A 145 -7.96 -9.82 5.77
CA ASP A 145 -9.00 -9.18 4.95
C ASP A 145 -10.40 -9.45 5.51
N GLU A 146 -10.70 -10.72 5.83
CA GLU A 146 -11.97 -11.10 6.46
C GLU A 146 -12.16 -10.44 7.85
N ALA A 147 -11.07 -10.15 8.58
CA ALA A 147 -11.15 -9.41 9.83
C ALA A 147 -11.49 -7.93 9.58
N VAL A 148 -10.86 -7.29 8.59
CA VAL A 148 -11.13 -5.89 8.21
C VAL A 148 -12.57 -5.72 7.72
N ASP A 149 -13.06 -6.64 6.88
CA ASP A 149 -14.44 -6.63 6.40
C ASP A 149 -15.46 -6.69 7.54
N ARG A 150 -15.21 -7.52 8.56
CA ARG A 150 -16.08 -7.59 9.75
C ARG A 150 -16.08 -6.27 10.54
N TYR A 151 -14.95 -5.59 10.65
CA TYR A 151 -14.91 -4.26 11.28
C TYR A 151 -15.69 -3.23 10.46
N TYR A 152 -15.58 -3.27 9.13
CA TYR A 152 -16.33 -2.39 8.24
C TYR A 152 -17.84 -2.59 8.36
N LEU A 153 -18.33 -3.83 8.30
CA LEU A 153 -19.75 -4.13 8.46
C LEU A 153 -20.30 -3.70 9.82
N ARG A 154 -19.55 -3.95 10.92
CA ARG A 154 -19.93 -3.48 12.25
C ARG A 154 -20.00 -1.96 12.35
N ALA A 155 -19.08 -1.25 11.68
CA ALA A 155 -19.11 0.20 11.64
C ALA A 155 -20.40 0.69 10.94
N LEU A 156 -20.80 0.09 9.83
CA LEU A 156 -22.06 0.39 9.14
C LEU A 156 -23.29 0.10 10.02
N ASP A 157 -23.34 -1.07 10.66
CA ASP A 157 -24.44 -1.44 11.56
C ASP A 157 -24.58 -0.46 12.73
N SER A 158 -23.46 0.03 13.27
CA SER A 158 -23.49 1.02 14.36
C SER A 158 -24.07 2.37 13.94
N LEU A 159 -23.94 2.73 12.66
CA LEU A 159 -24.50 3.96 12.09
C LEU A 159 -26.00 3.83 11.82
N SER A 160 -26.46 2.68 11.34
CA SER A 160 -27.90 2.44 11.04
C SER A 160 -28.78 2.40 12.30
N ILE A 161 -28.23 1.90 13.41
CA ILE A 161 -28.93 1.86 14.71
C ILE A 161 -29.10 3.28 15.30
N ARG A 162 -28.15 4.19 15.05
CA ARG A 162 -28.22 5.58 15.51
C ARG A 162 -29.32 6.38 14.81
N GLU A 163 -29.51 6.22 13.51
CA GLU A 163 -30.60 6.91 12.80
C GLU A 163 -32.00 6.46 13.28
N SER A 164 -32.12 5.20 13.70
CA SER A 164 -33.38 4.62 14.21
C SER A 164 -33.73 5.05 15.64
N SER A 165 -32.80 5.69 16.36
CA SER A 165 -33.01 6.15 17.76
C SER A 165 -33.13 7.67 17.89
N GLU A 166 -32.96 8.41 16.80
CA GLU A 166 -33.22 9.85 16.70
C GLU A 166 -34.58 10.18 16.05
N HIS A 167 -35.37 9.16 15.69
CA HIS A 167 -36.78 9.26 15.30
C HIS A 167 -37.67 8.56 16.33
#